data_AF-A0A437MYJ3-F1
#
_entry.id   AF-A0A437MYJ3-F1
#
_cell.length_a   1.000
_cell.length_b   1.000
_cell.length_c   1.000
_cell.angle_alpha   90.00
_cell.angle_beta   90.00
_cell.angle_gamma   90.00
#
_symmetry.space_group_name_H-M   'P 1'
#
loop_
_entity.id
_entity.type
_entity.pdbx_description
1 polymer ?
#
loop_
_entity_poly.entity_id
_entity_poly.type
_entity_poly.pdbx_seq_one_letter_code
_entity_poly.pdbx_strand_id
1 'polypeptide(L)'
;MTTKFGFTKMDIQEFTTWLSSLRVARTVLTIQEHHTYSPSYANFKSNNHFEMQKAMKDYHVIHNGWADIGQHFTTFPDGTILTGRSLEKSPACITGQNANAICIENVGNFDTGKDAMTAAQKATIIKLTALLCAKFNRPVNDTNVVYHHWFDLNTGRRNNGTGNNKTCPGTAFFGGNKVSDCVQNFLPLVSAEISTPDVPTTTNVLKYAVVTASTLNIRTQPNAVTAKAADRAPATFGSVLRVYEEKNGWYRISASQQHWVAAQYTTAVRRATVTADTLNVRTGPGASFAKAGSYLKGQELFIIKEENKWARVNMDERWVSIDYLSFA
;
A
#
# COMPACT_ATOMS: atom_id res chain seq x y z
N MET A 1 -6.31 -23.27 2.75
CA MET A 1 -5.11 -22.47 2.47
C MET A 1 -3.97 -23.42 2.18
N THR A 2 -3.15 -23.13 1.18
CA THR A 2 -1.96 -23.95 0.85
C THR A 2 -0.76 -23.04 0.71
N THR A 3 0.43 -23.48 1.13
CA THR A 3 1.67 -22.68 1.03
C THR A 3 2.71 -23.42 0.18
N LYS A 4 3.34 -22.70 -0.75
CA LYS A 4 4.44 -23.20 -1.59
C LYS A 4 5.32 -22.02 -2.03
N PHE A 5 6.64 -22.23 -2.12
CA PHE A 5 7.62 -21.20 -2.50
C PHE A 5 7.59 -19.91 -1.66
N GLY A 6 7.11 -20.00 -0.42
CA GLY A 6 6.94 -18.84 0.47
C GLY A 6 5.68 -18.01 0.21
N PHE A 7 4.79 -18.45 -0.68
CA PHE A 7 3.48 -17.84 -0.94
C PHE A 7 2.36 -18.69 -0.37
N THR A 8 1.27 -18.06 0.05
CA THR A 8 0.05 -18.72 0.51
C THR A 8 -1.07 -18.45 -0.48
N LYS A 9 -1.67 -19.53 -1.01
CA LYS A 9 -2.86 -19.52 -1.86
C LYS A 9 -4.12 -19.65 -1.00
N MET A 10 -5.10 -18.81 -1.29
CA MET A 10 -6.36 -18.69 -0.56
C MET A 10 -7.51 -18.48 -1.55
N ASP A 11 -8.70 -18.96 -1.22
CA ASP A 11 -9.93 -18.35 -1.73
C ASP A 11 -10.27 -17.06 -0.96
N ILE A 12 -11.37 -16.39 -1.30
CA ILE A 12 -11.73 -15.12 -0.67
C ILE A 12 -12.16 -15.28 0.81
N GLN A 13 -12.74 -16.41 1.20
CA GLN A 13 -13.18 -16.66 2.57
C GLN A 13 -11.98 -16.95 3.48
N GLU A 14 -11.05 -17.77 2.99
CA GLU A 14 -9.76 -18.03 3.62
C GLU A 14 -8.96 -16.74 3.75
N PHE A 15 -8.91 -15.91 2.69
CA PHE A 15 -8.25 -14.61 2.73
C PHE A 15 -8.87 -13.68 3.77
N THR A 16 -10.21 -13.63 3.86
CA THR A 16 -10.91 -12.81 4.86
C THR A 16 -10.47 -13.19 6.28
N THR A 17 -10.45 -14.49 6.57
CA THR A 17 -10.05 -15.03 7.88
C THR A 17 -8.58 -14.73 8.16
N TRP A 18 -7.70 -15.04 7.22
CA TRP A 18 -6.26 -14.79 7.32
C TRP A 18 -5.95 -13.31 7.50
N LEU A 19 -6.55 -12.44 6.70
CA LEU A 19 -6.32 -11.00 6.76
C LEU A 19 -6.76 -10.43 8.12
N SER A 20 -7.86 -10.91 8.70
CA SER A 20 -8.34 -10.46 10.02
C SER A 20 -7.37 -10.82 11.16
N SER A 21 -6.68 -11.97 11.07
CA SER A 21 -5.73 -12.41 12.08
C SER A 21 -4.38 -11.70 11.99
N LEU A 22 -4.01 -11.21 10.80
CA LEU A 22 -2.75 -10.53 10.59
C LEU A 22 -2.60 -9.26 11.42
N ARG A 23 -1.37 -9.03 11.86
CA ARG A 23 -0.95 -7.80 12.51
C ARG A 23 0.13 -7.13 11.66
N VAL A 24 -0.14 -5.89 11.26
CA VAL A 24 0.78 -5.08 10.44
C VAL A 24 1.16 -3.84 11.23
N ALA A 25 2.46 -3.66 11.46
CA ALA A 25 3.01 -2.55 12.23
C ALA A 25 2.93 -1.24 11.45
N ARG A 26 3.32 -1.26 10.16
CA ARG A 26 3.29 -0.04 9.34
C ARG A 26 1.88 0.50 9.14
N THR A 27 1.81 1.80 8.89
CA THR A 27 0.58 2.49 8.48
C THR A 27 0.45 2.37 6.96
N VAL A 28 -0.78 2.12 6.50
CA VAL A 28 -1.13 2.02 5.08
C VAL A 28 -2.07 3.17 4.77
N LEU A 29 -1.83 3.85 3.64
CA LEU A 29 -2.62 4.98 3.16
C LEU A 29 -3.32 4.65 1.84
N THR A 30 -2.69 3.86 0.97
CA THR A 30 -3.17 3.65 -0.40
C THR A 30 -3.17 2.16 -0.78
N ILE A 31 -4.12 1.76 -1.62
CA ILE A 31 -4.23 0.46 -2.27
C ILE A 31 -4.12 0.70 -3.78
N GLN A 32 -3.22 -0.02 -4.44
CA GLN A 32 -2.88 0.13 -5.85
C GLN A 32 -3.40 -1.06 -6.63
N GLU A 33 -4.22 -0.81 -7.64
CA GLU A 33 -4.70 -1.82 -8.59
C GLU A 33 -3.83 -1.87 -9.83
N HIS A 34 -3.41 -3.09 -10.14
CA HIS A 34 -2.57 -3.41 -11.28
C HIS A 34 -3.15 -4.60 -12.05
N HIS A 35 -2.73 -4.73 -13.31
CA HIS A 35 -2.78 -6.00 -14.02
C HIS A 35 -1.36 -6.45 -14.31
N THR A 36 -1.16 -7.76 -14.41
CA THR A 36 0.15 -8.29 -14.76
C THR A 36 0.56 -7.91 -16.18
N TYR A 37 -0.39 -7.75 -17.11
CA TYR A 37 -0.20 -7.70 -18.57
C TYR A 37 0.43 -8.98 -19.14
N SER A 38 1.55 -9.41 -18.57
CA SER A 38 2.20 -10.70 -18.72
C SER A 38 2.71 -11.18 -17.35
N PRO A 39 2.33 -12.39 -16.86
CA PRO A 39 1.49 -13.38 -17.55
C PRO A 39 0.04 -12.93 -17.72
N SER A 40 -0.65 -13.45 -18.72
CA SER A 40 -2.07 -13.18 -19.00
C SER A 40 -2.91 -14.46 -18.80
N TYR A 41 -4.21 -14.43 -19.12
CA TYR A 41 -5.04 -15.65 -19.06
C TYR A 41 -4.50 -16.77 -19.95
N ALA A 42 -3.84 -16.44 -21.06
CA ALA A 42 -3.20 -17.41 -21.95
C ALA A 42 -2.14 -18.28 -21.24
N ASN A 43 -1.60 -17.81 -20.12
CA ASN A 43 -0.60 -18.53 -19.33
C ASN A 43 -1.21 -19.33 -18.15
N PHE A 44 -2.49 -19.14 -17.85
CA PHE A 44 -3.15 -19.76 -16.70
C PHE A 44 -3.66 -21.16 -17.03
N LYS A 45 -3.27 -22.16 -16.22
CA LYS A 45 -3.60 -23.58 -16.42
C LYS A 45 -4.35 -24.19 -15.23
N SER A 46 -5.11 -23.41 -14.46
CA SER A 46 -5.90 -23.83 -13.28
C SER A 46 -5.14 -24.51 -12.12
N ASN A 47 -3.94 -25.02 -12.35
CA ASN A 47 -3.13 -25.76 -11.38
C ASN A 47 -1.71 -25.18 -11.23
N ASN A 48 -1.40 -24.06 -11.90
CA ASN A 48 -0.06 -23.47 -11.98
C ASN A 48 0.09 -22.15 -11.23
N HIS A 49 -0.81 -21.83 -10.28
CA HIS A 49 -0.80 -20.56 -9.56
C HIS A 49 0.54 -20.24 -8.89
N PHE A 50 1.11 -21.22 -8.18
CA PHE A 50 2.37 -21.05 -7.47
C PHE A 50 3.54 -20.91 -8.44
N GLU A 51 3.51 -21.62 -9.56
CA GLU A 51 4.52 -21.56 -10.61
C GLU A 51 4.49 -20.19 -11.29
N MET A 52 3.31 -19.63 -11.58
CA MET A 52 3.15 -18.27 -12.09
C MET A 52 3.64 -17.22 -11.09
N GLN A 53 3.27 -17.35 -9.82
CA GLN A 53 3.71 -16.45 -8.76
C GLN A 53 5.23 -16.47 -8.57
N LYS A 54 5.82 -17.67 -8.58
CA LYS A 54 7.28 -17.86 -8.52
C LYS A 54 7.95 -17.26 -9.75
N ALA A 55 7.44 -17.50 -10.96
CA ALA A 55 8.02 -16.94 -12.17
C ALA A 55 8.00 -15.40 -12.18
N MET A 56 6.92 -14.77 -11.70
CA MET A 56 6.88 -13.32 -11.52
C MET A 56 7.90 -12.83 -10.49
N LYS A 57 8.05 -13.53 -9.36
CA LYS A 57 9.09 -13.21 -8.37
C LYS A 57 10.49 -13.35 -8.95
N ASP A 58 10.77 -14.47 -9.61
CA ASP A 58 12.07 -14.74 -10.22
C ASP A 58 12.41 -13.65 -11.24
N TYR A 59 11.44 -13.22 -12.07
CA TYR A 59 11.65 -12.12 -13.00
C TYR A 59 12.00 -10.82 -12.28
N HIS A 60 11.22 -10.44 -11.25
CA HIS A 60 11.48 -9.25 -10.46
C HIS A 60 12.85 -9.28 -9.76
N VAL A 61 13.27 -10.43 -9.24
CA VAL A 61 14.55 -10.54 -8.52
C VAL A 61 15.73 -10.62 -9.48
N ILE A 62 15.66 -11.49 -10.48
CA ILE A 62 16.79 -11.81 -11.36
C ILE A 62 16.96 -10.74 -12.45
N HIS A 63 15.88 -10.28 -13.07
CA HIS A 63 15.95 -9.33 -14.18
C HIS A 63 15.88 -7.88 -13.71
N ASN A 64 15.02 -7.56 -12.74
CA ASN A 64 14.90 -6.16 -12.26
C ASN A 64 15.83 -5.84 -11.08
N GLY A 65 16.49 -6.84 -10.49
CA GLY A 65 17.38 -6.66 -9.33
C GLY A 65 16.62 -6.31 -8.04
N TRP A 66 15.32 -6.58 -7.96
CA TRP A 66 14.52 -6.26 -6.78
C TRP A 66 14.75 -7.27 -5.66
N ALA A 67 14.56 -6.84 -4.41
CA ALA A 67 14.71 -7.72 -3.26
C ALA A 67 13.62 -8.80 -3.14
N ASP A 68 12.48 -8.62 -3.82
CA ASP A 68 11.33 -9.53 -3.81
C ASP A 68 10.37 -9.18 -4.96
N ILE A 69 9.33 -10.01 -5.14
CA ILE A 69 8.17 -9.70 -5.98
C ILE A 69 7.60 -8.30 -5.65
N GLY A 70 7.07 -7.58 -6.64
CA GLY A 70 6.64 -6.18 -6.46
C GLY A 70 5.39 -6.00 -5.61
N GLN A 71 4.37 -6.82 -5.89
CA GLN A 71 3.04 -6.76 -5.30
C GLN A 71 2.92 -7.53 -3.99
N HIS A 72 1.91 -7.19 -3.20
CA HIS A 72 1.56 -7.91 -1.96
C HIS A 72 0.60 -9.06 -2.21
N PHE A 73 -0.30 -8.88 -3.18
CA PHE A 73 -1.32 -9.86 -3.52
C PHE A 73 -1.42 -10.03 -5.02
N THR A 74 -1.75 -11.25 -5.44
CA THR A 74 -2.03 -11.56 -6.83
C THR A 74 -3.37 -12.29 -6.93
N THR A 75 -4.28 -11.79 -7.76
CA THR A 75 -5.56 -12.46 -8.03
C THR A 75 -5.48 -13.24 -9.34
N PHE A 76 -6.21 -14.36 -9.42
CA PHE A 76 -6.19 -15.27 -10.57
C PHE A 76 -7.58 -15.43 -11.22
N PRO A 77 -7.66 -15.94 -12.46
CA PRO A 77 -8.92 -16.05 -13.20
C PRO A 77 -9.98 -16.92 -12.52
N ASP A 78 -9.59 -17.83 -11.63
CA ASP A 78 -10.49 -18.68 -10.86
C ASP A 78 -10.95 -18.06 -9.53
N GLY A 79 -10.59 -16.81 -9.26
CA GLY A 79 -10.93 -16.10 -8.03
C GLY A 79 -10.00 -16.38 -6.86
N THR A 80 -8.95 -17.19 -7.03
CA THR A 80 -7.95 -17.40 -5.98
C THR A 80 -7.01 -16.20 -5.81
N ILE A 81 -6.43 -16.09 -4.62
CA ILE A 81 -5.48 -15.07 -4.22
C ILE A 81 -4.18 -15.76 -3.79
N LEU A 82 -3.04 -15.24 -4.23
CA LEU A 82 -1.74 -15.57 -3.63
C LEU A 82 -1.13 -14.37 -2.93
N THR A 83 -0.47 -14.61 -1.80
CA THR A 83 0.43 -13.63 -1.19
C THR A 83 1.66 -13.41 -2.08
N GLY A 84 2.28 -12.24 -1.93
CA GLY A 84 3.53 -11.84 -2.55
C GLY A 84 4.48 -11.26 -1.51
N ARG A 85 4.87 -10.00 -1.72
CA ARG A 85 5.72 -9.24 -0.81
C ARG A 85 5.07 -9.11 0.57
N SER A 86 5.91 -9.16 1.62
CA SER A 86 5.48 -8.91 3.00
C SER A 86 4.74 -7.58 3.16
N LEU A 87 3.61 -7.60 3.88
CA LEU A 87 2.85 -6.41 4.25
C LEU A 87 3.60 -5.46 5.19
N GLU A 88 4.75 -5.85 5.76
CA GLU A 88 5.61 -4.96 6.55
C GLU A 88 6.60 -4.16 5.68
N LYS A 89 6.55 -4.34 4.37
CA LYS A 89 7.37 -3.62 3.40
C LYS A 89 6.48 -2.83 2.44
N SER A 90 7.02 -1.75 1.89
CA SER A 90 6.40 -1.06 0.75
C SER A 90 6.45 -1.95 -0.50
N PRO A 91 5.49 -1.85 -1.44
CA PRO A 91 5.55 -2.55 -2.71
C PRO A 91 6.64 -1.97 -3.61
N ALA A 92 6.83 -2.56 -4.78
CA ALA A 92 7.60 -1.99 -5.88
C ALA A 92 6.72 -1.97 -7.15
N CYS A 93 5.63 -1.21 -7.11
CA CYS A 93 4.59 -1.25 -8.14
C CYS A 93 4.42 0.08 -8.89
N ILE A 94 4.34 1.20 -8.17
CA ILE A 94 4.24 2.54 -8.77
C ILE A 94 5.43 3.37 -8.32
N THR A 95 6.28 3.78 -9.27
CA THR A 95 7.42 4.67 -9.03
C THR A 95 6.98 5.87 -8.19
N GLY A 96 7.73 6.21 -7.14
CA GLY A 96 7.44 7.36 -6.28
C GLY A 96 6.20 7.27 -5.38
N GLN A 97 5.39 6.21 -5.50
CA GLN A 97 4.10 6.08 -4.79
C GLN A 97 4.00 4.81 -3.93
N ASN A 98 5.11 4.10 -3.72
CA ASN A 98 5.13 2.85 -2.96
C ASN A 98 5.04 3.07 -1.43
N ALA A 99 5.50 4.22 -0.92
CA ALA A 99 5.49 4.48 0.52
C ALA A 99 4.07 4.39 1.08
N ASN A 100 3.88 3.59 2.14
CA ASN A 100 2.58 3.38 2.78
C ASN A 100 1.49 2.78 1.84
N ALA A 101 1.85 2.16 0.72
CA ALA A 101 0.89 1.53 -0.20
C ALA A 101 0.77 0.02 -0.01
N ILE A 102 -0.36 -0.57 -0.40
CA ILE A 102 -0.52 -1.99 -0.73
C ILE A 102 -0.72 -2.09 -2.24
N CYS A 103 -0.23 -3.16 -2.86
CA CYS A 103 -0.29 -3.37 -4.30
C CYS A 103 -0.92 -4.73 -4.59
N ILE A 104 -1.91 -4.73 -5.46
CA ILE A 104 -2.66 -5.88 -5.94
C ILE A 104 -2.38 -6.03 -7.42
N GLU A 105 -1.84 -7.17 -7.82
CA GLU A 105 -1.55 -7.50 -9.21
C GLU A 105 -2.58 -8.52 -9.71
N ASN A 106 -3.44 -8.11 -10.65
CA ASN A 106 -4.49 -8.98 -11.17
C ASN A 106 -3.97 -9.71 -12.41
N VAL A 107 -3.83 -11.05 -12.34
CA VAL A 107 -3.36 -11.85 -13.48
C VAL A 107 -4.30 -11.63 -14.65
N GLY A 108 -3.78 -11.09 -15.74
CA GLY A 108 -4.53 -10.80 -16.96
C GLY A 108 -3.96 -9.61 -17.74
N ASN A 109 -4.31 -9.55 -19.01
CA ASN A 109 -4.21 -8.35 -19.82
C ASN A 109 -5.62 -7.79 -20.02
N PHE A 110 -6.05 -6.89 -19.13
CA PHE A 110 -7.37 -6.26 -19.21
C PHE A 110 -7.42 -5.01 -20.10
N ASP A 111 -6.56 -4.93 -21.12
CA ASP A 111 -6.77 -3.95 -22.19
C ASP A 111 -7.95 -4.37 -23.08
N THR A 112 -8.59 -3.38 -23.71
CA THR A 112 -9.75 -3.61 -24.59
C THR A 112 -9.41 -4.63 -25.69
N GLY A 113 -10.24 -5.67 -25.83
CA GLY A 113 -10.04 -6.74 -26.81
C GLY A 113 -8.99 -7.79 -26.41
N LYS A 114 -8.55 -7.81 -25.14
CA LYS A 114 -7.64 -8.82 -24.58
C LYS A 114 -8.40 -9.78 -23.65
N ASP A 115 -7.94 -9.98 -22.42
CA ASP A 115 -8.59 -10.90 -21.49
C ASP A 115 -9.92 -10.32 -21.00
N ALA A 116 -10.98 -11.11 -21.11
CA ALA A 116 -12.26 -10.80 -20.46
C ALA A 116 -12.21 -11.29 -19.01
N MET A 117 -12.18 -10.35 -18.06
CA MET A 117 -12.12 -10.68 -16.63
C MET A 117 -13.28 -11.60 -16.24
N THR A 118 -12.96 -12.75 -15.65
CA THR A 118 -13.98 -13.71 -15.20
C THR A 118 -14.83 -13.12 -14.07
N ALA A 119 -16.05 -13.63 -13.91
CA ALA A 119 -16.91 -13.24 -12.78
C ALA A 119 -16.26 -13.55 -11.43
N ALA A 120 -15.55 -14.69 -11.32
CA ALA A 120 -14.86 -15.09 -10.10
C ALA A 120 -13.72 -14.13 -9.73
N GLN A 121 -12.85 -13.79 -10.69
CA GLN A 121 -11.76 -12.84 -10.43
C GLN A 121 -12.32 -11.45 -10.14
N LYS A 122 -13.35 -11.00 -10.87
CA LYS A 122 -14.02 -9.72 -10.64
C LYS A 122 -14.54 -9.60 -9.20
N ALA A 123 -15.26 -10.61 -8.71
CA ALA A 123 -15.77 -10.65 -7.33
C ALA A 123 -14.63 -10.63 -6.31
N THR A 124 -13.57 -11.41 -6.54
CA THR A 124 -12.38 -11.44 -5.68
C THR A 124 -11.69 -10.09 -5.59
N ILE A 125 -11.48 -9.39 -6.71
CA ILE A 125 -10.83 -8.06 -6.72
C ILE A 125 -11.63 -7.05 -5.89
N ILE A 126 -12.95 -6.99 -6.11
CA ILE A 126 -13.83 -6.08 -5.35
C ILE A 126 -13.72 -6.39 -3.85
N LYS A 127 -13.91 -7.65 -3.46
CA LYS A 127 -13.94 -8.03 -2.05
C LYS A 127 -12.58 -7.87 -1.37
N LEU A 128 -11.49 -8.26 -2.03
CA LEU A 128 -10.14 -8.09 -1.52
C LEU A 128 -9.82 -6.61 -1.27
N THR A 129 -10.19 -5.72 -2.20
CA THR A 129 -10.01 -4.27 -2.05
C THR A 129 -10.80 -3.73 -0.86
N ALA A 130 -12.08 -4.12 -0.75
CA ALA A 130 -12.95 -3.71 0.35
C ALA A 130 -12.40 -4.15 1.72
N LEU A 131 -11.91 -5.39 1.82
CA LEU A 131 -11.30 -5.94 3.02
C LEU A 131 -10.03 -5.20 3.43
N LEU A 132 -9.21 -4.78 2.46
CA LEU A 132 -8.02 -3.97 2.73
C LEU A 132 -8.40 -2.55 3.19
N CYS A 133 -9.36 -1.91 2.52
CA CYS A 133 -9.89 -0.62 2.96
C CYS A 133 -10.38 -0.68 4.41
N ALA A 134 -11.21 -1.69 4.74
CA ALA A 134 -11.73 -1.88 6.09
C ALA A 134 -10.60 -2.15 7.11
N LYS A 135 -9.68 -3.08 6.83
CA LYS A 135 -8.59 -3.43 7.76
C LYS A 135 -7.70 -2.24 8.12
N PHE A 136 -7.42 -1.38 7.14
CA PHE A 136 -6.53 -0.23 7.33
C PHE A 136 -7.29 1.07 7.58
N ASN A 137 -8.61 1.00 7.80
CA ASN A 137 -9.50 2.14 8.02
C ASN A 137 -9.30 3.23 6.95
N ARG A 138 -9.30 2.83 5.67
CA ARG A 138 -9.12 3.72 4.52
C ARG A 138 -10.47 3.96 3.84
N PRO A 139 -10.82 5.23 3.55
CA PRO A 139 -12.04 5.51 2.81
C PRO A 139 -11.91 4.99 1.37
N VAL A 140 -13.04 4.58 0.80
CA VAL A 140 -13.13 4.16 -0.61
C VAL A 140 -13.30 5.41 -1.48
N ASN A 141 -12.19 5.93 -1.98
CA ASN A 141 -12.16 7.08 -2.89
C ASN A 141 -10.95 6.95 -3.82
N ASP A 142 -10.83 7.86 -4.78
CA ASP A 142 -9.79 7.86 -5.80
C ASP A 142 -8.42 8.38 -5.29
N THR A 143 -8.26 8.71 -4.01
CA THR A 143 -6.97 9.02 -3.39
C THR A 143 -6.40 7.85 -2.58
N ASN A 144 -7.27 6.95 -2.10
CA ASN A 144 -6.90 5.78 -1.30
C ASN A 144 -6.94 4.48 -2.11
N VAL A 145 -7.76 4.39 -3.16
CA VAL A 145 -7.77 3.26 -4.12
C VAL A 145 -7.41 3.82 -5.49
N VAL A 146 -6.24 3.44 -6.00
CA VAL A 146 -5.65 4.08 -7.17
C VAL A 146 -5.25 3.08 -8.24
N TYR A 147 -5.29 3.51 -9.49
CA TYR A 147 -4.83 2.72 -10.63
C TYR A 147 -3.44 3.17 -11.06
N HIS A 148 -2.60 2.23 -11.52
CA HIS A 148 -1.27 2.54 -12.02
C HIS A 148 -1.29 3.56 -13.17
N HIS A 149 -2.28 3.50 -14.05
CA HIS A 149 -2.45 4.39 -15.21
C HIS A 149 -2.45 5.87 -14.84
N TRP A 150 -2.76 6.22 -13.58
CA TRP A 150 -2.87 7.61 -13.16
C TRP A 150 -1.52 8.27 -12.92
N PHE A 151 -0.42 7.52 -12.98
CA PHE A 151 0.92 7.99 -12.60
C PHE A 151 1.90 7.91 -13.76
N ASP A 152 2.66 8.99 -13.95
CA ASP A 152 3.73 9.09 -14.94
C ASP A 152 4.86 8.08 -14.62
N LEU A 153 5.35 7.37 -15.63
CA LEU A 153 6.27 6.25 -15.44
C LEU A 153 7.66 6.64 -14.96
N ASN A 154 8.13 7.84 -15.33
CA ASN A 154 9.49 8.28 -15.03
C ASN A 154 9.55 8.94 -13.66
N THR A 155 8.53 9.72 -13.32
CA THR A 155 8.52 10.59 -12.14
C THR A 155 7.67 10.05 -11.00
N GLY A 156 6.71 9.15 -11.30
CA GLY A 156 5.71 8.73 -10.32
C GLY A 156 4.66 9.79 -10.02
N ARG A 157 4.68 10.92 -10.73
CA ARG A 157 3.73 12.01 -10.52
C ARG A 157 2.33 11.57 -10.97
N ARG A 158 1.33 11.76 -10.12
CA ARG A 158 -0.07 11.57 -10.54
C ARG A 158 -0.44 12.63 -11.58
N ASN A 159 -0.78 12.19 -12.78
CA ASN A 159 -1.24 13.02 -13.90
C ASN A 159 -2.57 12.50 -14.49
N ASN A 160 -3.21 11.53 -13.83
CA ASN A 160 -4.51 10.98 -14.21
C ASN A 160 -4.57 10.42 -15.65
N GLY A 161 -3.44 9.95 -16.18
CA GLY A 161 -3.42 9.29 -17.48
C GLY A 161 -3.27 10.24 -18.68
N THR A 162 -2.77 11.46 -18.47
CA THR A 162 -2.63 12.48 -19.53
C THR A 162 -1.32 12.37 -20.33
N GLY A 163 -0.36 11.52 -19.94
CA GLY A 163 0.89 11.37 -20.69
C GLY A 163 1.91 10.45 -20.01
N ASN A 164 2.63 9.65 -20.81
CA ASN A 164 3.68 8.74 -20.35
C ASN A 164 3.21 7.80 -19.21
N ASN A 165 2.07 7.16 -19.40
CA ASN A 165 1.44 6.25 -18.46
C ASN A 165 1.36 4.82 -19.02
N LYS A 166 1.39 3.81 -18.15
CA LYS A 166 1.02 2.43 -18.50
C LYS A 166 -0.49 2.33 -18.69
N THR A 167 -0.99 1.40 -19.50
CA THR A 167 -2.42 1.10 -19.58
C THR A 167 -2.97 0.40 -18.32
N CYS A 168 -2.10 -0.24 -17.54
CA CYS A 168 -2.37 -0.91 -16.27
C CYS A 168 -3.29 -0.11 -15.32
N PRO A 169 -4.36 -0.68 -14.76
CA PRO A 169 -4.71 -2.10 -14.74
C PRO A 169 -5.43 -2.60 -16.00
N GLY A 170 -5.48 -1.79 -17.07
CA GLY A 170 -6.01 -2.16 -18.37
C GLY A 170 -7.19 -1.29 -18.78
N THR A 171 -7.25 -0.94 -20.06
CA THR A 171 -8.28 -0.06 -20.66
C THR A 171 -9.70 -0.63 -20.61
N ALA A 172 -9.91 -1.88 -20.20
CA ALA A 172 -11.21 -2.49 -19.95
C ALA A 172 -11.39 -2.95 -18.48
N PHE A 173 -10.46 -2.62 -17.58
CA PHE A 173 -10.53 -3.00 -16.16
C PHE A 173 -11.72 -2.31 -15.48
N PHE A 174 -12.76 -3.08 -15.14
CA PHE A 174 -14.02 -2.51 -14.62
C PHE A 174 -14.57 -1.36 -15.48
N GLY A 175 -14.45 -1.47 -16.81
CA GLY A 175 -14.98 -0.48 -17.74
C GLY A 175 -14.00 0.65 -18.11
N GLY A 176 -12.80 0.72 -17.53
CA GLY A 176 -11.76 1.63 -17.99
C GLY A 176 -10.64 1.89 -16.97
N ASN A 177 -9.59 2.59 -17.40
CA ASN A 177 -8.40 2.87 -16.56
C ASN A 177 -8.27 4.33 -16.12
N LYS A 178 -9.21 5.21 -16.48
CA LYS A 178 -9.21 6.61 -16.05
C LYS A 178 -9.76 6.74 -14.62
N VAL A 179 -9.54 7.90 -14.01
CA VAL A 179 -10.09 8.23 -12.70
C VAL A 179 -11.62 8.17 -12.74
N SER A 180 -12.24 8.73 -13.78
CA SER A 180 -13.69 8.69 -14.00
C SER A 180 -14.22 7.27 -14.04
N ASP A 181 -13.53 6.36 -14.73
CA ASP A 181 -13.98 4.98 -14.90
C ASP A 181 -13.96 4.23 -13.56
N CYS A 182 -12.90 4.43 -12.76
CA CYS A 182 -12.79 3.85 -11.42
C CYS A 182 -13.89 4.38 -10.49
N VAL A 183 -14.09 5.71 -10.47
CA VAL A 183 -15.12 6.37 -9.65
C VAL A 183 -16.53 5.91 -10.03
N GLN A 184 -16.79 5.73 -11.33
CA GLN A 184 -18.11 5.34 -11.82
C GLN A 184 -18.38 3.84 -11.65
N ASN A 185 -17.37 2.99 -11.89
CA ASN A 185 -17.61 1.56 -12.14
C ASN A 185 -16.96 0.62 -11.12
N PHE A 186 -15.92 1.05 -10.39
CA PHE A 186 -15.20 0.19 -9.45
C PHE A 186 -15.42 0.56 -7.99
N LEU A 187 -15.21 1.83 -7.62
CA LEU A 187 -15.35 2.29 -6.23
C LEU A 187 -16.76 2.06 -5.64
N PRO A 188 -17.87 2.19 -6.40
CA PRO A 188 -19.19 1.87 -5.87
C PRO A 188 -19.34 0.39 -5.52
N LEU A 189 -18.74 -0.51 -6.32
CA LEU A 189 -18.75 -1.96 -6.05
C LEU A 189 -17.95 -2.29 -4.79
N VAL A 190 -16.77 -1.67 -4.63
CA VAL A 190 -15.93 -1.84 -3.43
C VAL A 190 -16.66 -1.30 -2.20
N SER A 191 -17.30 -0.14 -2.31
CA SER A 191 -18.05 0.48 -1.21
C SER A 191 -19.22 -0.39 -0.75
N ALA A 192 -19.93 -1.03 -1.69
CA ALA A 192 -21.03 -1.95 -1.37
C ALA A 192 -20.58 -3.18 -0.56
N GLU A 193 -19.32 -3.61 -0.74
CA GLU A 193 -18.75 -4.75 -0.01
C GLU A 193 -18.24 -4.40 1.39
N ILE A 194 -18.10 -3.11 1.71
CA ILE A 194 -17.89 -2.62 3.07
C ILE A 194 -19.27 -2.55 3.73
N SER A 195 -19.85 -3.72 4.04
CA SER A 195 -20.97 -3.82 4.99
C SER A 195 -20.50 -3.12 6.26
N THR A 196 -21.20 -2.07 6.72
CA THR A 196 -20.84 -1.27 7.91
C THR A 196 -20.41 -2.18 9.05
N PRO A 197 -19.09 -2.33 9.32
CA PRO A 197 -18.65 -2.95 10.55
C PRO A 197 -18.79 -1.89 11.62
N ASP A 198 -19.29 -2.25 12.81
CA ASP A 198 -19.19 -1.43 14.01
C ASP A 198 -17.86 -0.69 13.99
N VAL A 199 -17.92 0.64 13.85
CA VAL A 199 -16.74 1.50 13.83
C VAL A 199 -15.94 1.11 15.06
N PRO A 200 -14.74 0.50 14.91
CA PRO A 200 -13.92 0.21 16.06
C PRO A 200 -13.69 1.55 16.75
N THR A 201 -14.06 1.61 18.03
CA THR A 201 -13.92 2.78 18.90
C THR A 201 -12.59 3.43 18.61
N THR A 202 -12.61 4.73 18.26
CA THR A 202 -11.41 5.53 17.98
C THR A 202 -10.38 5.27 19.07
N THR A 203 -9.39 4.44 18.77
CA THR A 203 -8.28 4.24 19.69
C THR A 203 -7.38 5.44 19.49
N ASN A 204 -7.27 6.27 20.52
CA ASN A 204 -6.50 7.51 20.46
C ASN A 204 -5.03 7.19 20.14
N VAL A 205 -4.64 7.39 18.89
CA VAL A 205 -3.24 7.39 18.46
C VAL A 205 -2.61 8.63 19.07
N LEU A 206 -1.61 8.44 19.95
CA LEU A 206 -0.90 9.51 20.62
C LEU A 206 -0.04 10.31 19.63
N LYS A 207 0.71 9.59 18.78
CA LYS A 207 1.54 10.18 17.72
C LYS A 207 1.89 9.15 16.66
N TYR A 208 2.55 9.62 15.60
CA TYR A 208 3.17 8.74 14.60
C TYR A 208 4.69 8.81 14.72
N ALA A 209 5.37 7.72 14.39
CA ALA A 209 6.83 7.66 14.37
C ALA A 209 7.34 6.84 13.18
N VAL A 210 8.30 7.37 12.43
CA VAL A 210 8.96 6.64 11.34
C VAL A 210 10.15 5.83 11.89
N VAL A 211 10.28 4.59 11.46
CA VAL A 211 11.40 3.71 11.84
C VAL A 211 12.69 4.15 11.13
N THR A 212 13.77 4.32 11.90
CA THR A 212 15.10 4.71 11.38
C THR A 212 16.11 3.57 11.36
N ALA A 213 15.83 2.45 12.05
CA ALA A 213 16.63 1.24 11.97
C ALA A 213 16.25 0.38 10.75
N SER A 214 17.21 -0.37 10.19
CA SER A 214 16.94 -1.34 9.11
C SER A 214 15.91 -2.39 9.53
N THR A 215 15.98 -2.84 10.78
CA THR A 215 15.04 -3.76 11.42
C THR A 215 14.81 -3.32 12.86
N LEU A 216 13.55 -3.17 13.26
CA LEU A 216 13.14 -2.81 14.62
C LEU A 216 12.29 -3.92 15.23
N ASN A 217 12.89 -4.68 16.13
CA ASN A 217 12.20 -5.76 16.84
C ASN A 217 11.02 -5.20 17.65
N ILE A 218 9.90 -5.92 17.61
CA ILE A 218 8.71 -5.64 18.40
C ILE A 218 8.70 -6.63 19.57
N ARG A 219 8.53 -6.14 20.79
CA ARG A 219 8.63 -6.92 22.03
C ARG A 219 7.33 -6.92 22.81
N THR A 220 7.16 -7.92 23.67
CA THR A 220 5.95 -8.09 24.48
C THR A 220 5.89 -7.16 25.70
N GLN A 221 6.98 -6.45 26.00
CA GLN A 221 7.11 -5.48 27.10
C GLN A 221 8.10 -4.37 26.72
N PRO A 222 8.05 -3.19 27.37
CA PRO A 222 8.96 -2.06 27.12
C PRO A 222 10.35 -2.29 27.72
N ASN A 223 11.01 -3.40 27.34
CA ASN A 223 12.34 -3.78 27.82
C ASN A 223 13.05 -4.68 26.80
N ALA A 224 14.34 -4.40 26.56
CA ALA A 224 15.18 -5.05 25.57
C ALA A 224 15.46 -6.55 25.84
N VAL A 225 15.27 -7.04 27.07
CA VAL A 225 15.49 -8.47 27.39
C VAL A 225 14.23 -9.33 27.25
N THR A 226 13.07 -8.73 26.99
CA THR A 226 11.81 -9.47 26.89
C THR A 226 11.64 -10.17 25.55
N ALA A 227 10.75 -11.17 25.50
CA ALA A 227 10.46 -11.90 24.28
C ALA A 227 10.03 -10.96 23.14
N LYS A 228 10.44 -11.30 21.92
CA LYS A 228 9.89 -10.69 20.71
C LYS A 228 8.44 -11.14 20.54
N ALA A 229 7.59 -10.28 19.96
CA ALA A 229 6.24 -10.64 19.58
C ALA A 229 6.30 -11.75 18.51
N ALA A 230 5.69 -12.90 18.78
CA ALA A 230 5.70 -14.05 17.88
C ALA A 230 4.65 -13.96 16.76
N ASP A 231 3.65 -13.08 16.92
CA ASP A 231 2.51 -12.93 16.02
C ASP A 231 2.72 -11.91 14.89
N ARG A 232 3.94 -11.35 14.76
CA ARG A 232 4.28 -10.37 13.73
C ARG A 232 5.77 -10.31 13.44
N ALA A 233 6.11 -9.85 12.24
CA ALA A 233 7.49 -9.56 11.89
C ALA A 233 7.97 -8.24 12.52
N PRO A 234 9.29 -8.00 12.60
CA PRO A 234 9.83 -6.70 12.97
C PRO A 234 9.36 -5.59 12.02
N ALA A 235 9.28 -4.36 12.53
CA ALA A 235 9.09 -3.19 11.67
C ALA A 235 10.37 -2.88 10.90
N THR A 236 10.26 -2.28 9.72
CA THR A 236 11.41 -2.03 8.83
C THR A 236 11.62 -0.53 8.60
N PHE A 237 12.83 -0.15 8.19
CA PHE A 237 13.20 1.23 7.87
C PHE A 237 12.14 1.94 7.02
N GLY A 238 11.79 3.18 7.39
CA GLY A 238 10.79 3.99 6.69
C GLY A 238 9.33 3.62 7.01
N SER A 239 9.07 2.54 7.75
CA SER A 239 7.71 2.22 8.23
C SER A 239 7.22 3.29 9.18
N VAL A 240 6.01 3.83 8.95
CA VAL A 240 5.36 4.75 9.88
C VAL A 240 4.48 3.97 10.86
N LEU A 241 4.81 4.05 12.14
CA LEU A 241 4.12 3.39 13.24
C LEU A 241 3.09 4.33 13.86
N ARG A 242 1.97 3.74 14.30
CA ARG A 242 0.99 4.40 15.19
C ARG A 242 1.41 4.12 16.62
N VAL A 243 1.66 5.16 17.41
CA VAL A 243 2.04 5.05 18.83
C VAL A 243 0.80 5.30 19.68
N TYR A 244 0.53 4.38 20.62
CA TYR A 244 -0.64 4.44 21.51
C TYR A 244 -0.24 4.72 22.97
N GLU A 245 1.03 4.53 23.32
CA GLU A 245 1.54 4.74 24.67
C GLU A 245 3.07 4.93 24.61
N GLU A 246 3.59 5.74 25.53
CA GLU A 246 5.04 5.90 25.74
C GLU A 246 5.39 5.52 27.17
N LYS A 247 6.42 4.71 27.33
CA LYS A 247 6.87 4.26 28.64
C LYS A 247 8.37 4.04 28.64
N ASN A 248 9.11 4.83 29.41
CA ASN A 248 10.54 4.67 29.66
C ASN A 248 11.39 4.49 28.38
N GLY A 249 11.16 5.30 27.35
CA GLY A 249 11.89 5.20 26.07
C GLY A 249 11.38 4.09 25.14
N TRP A 250 10.19 3.55 25.37
CA TRP A 250 9.51 2.59 24.50
C TRP A 250 8.16 3.10 24.04
N TYR A 251 7.78 2.72 22.83
CA TYR A 251 6.49 3.03 22.23
C TYR A 251 5.65 1.77 22.08
N ARG A 252 4.42 1.78 22.60
CA ARG A 252 3.42 0.75 22.32
C ARG A 252 2.79 1.04 20.98
N ILE A 253 2.86 0.09 20.05
CA ILE A 253 2.45 0.26 18.64
C ILE A 253 1.22 -0.57 18.26
N SER A 254 0.52 -1.11 19.27
CA SER A 254 -0.73 -1.84 19.10
C SER A 254 -1.76 -1.31 20.07
N ALA A 255 -2.95 -0.98 19.56
CA ALA A 255 -4.08 -0.53 20.37
C ALA A 255 -4.49 -1.58 21.42
N SER A 256 -4.50 -2.85 21.03
CA SER A 256 -5.07 -3.97 21.80
C SER A 256 -4.06 -4.93 22.40
N GLN A 257 -2.76 -4.79 22.07
CA GLN A 257 -1.71 -5.71 22.54
C GLN A 257 -0.52 -4.94 23.13
N GLN A 258 0.25 -5.60 23.98
CA GLN A 258 1.48 -5.09 24.56
C GLN A 258 2.66 -5.26 23.60
N HIS A 259 2.62 -4.54 22.49
CA HIS A 259 3.66 -4.60 21.46
C HIS A 259 4.47 -3.32 21.43
N TRP A 260 5.72 -3.44 21.84
CA TRP A 260 6.59 -2.34 22.16
C TRP A 260 7.80 -2.30 21.23
N VAL A 261 8.19 -1.10 20.83
CA VAL A 261 9.44 -0.83 20.12
C VAL A 261 10.27 0.18 20.89
N ALA A 262 11.60 0.09 20.80
CA ALA A 262 12.48 1.07 21.43
C ALA A 262 12.43 2.40 20.66
N ALA A 263 12.06 3.48 21.34
CA ALA A 263 11.79 4.79 20.74
C ALA A 263 13.02 5.40 20.06
N GLN A 264 14.23 5.11 20.56
CA GLN A 264 15.50 5.60 20.02
C GLN A 264 15.76 5.22 18.55
N TYR A 265 15.07 4.19 18.03
CA TYR A 265 15.16 3.75 16.63
C TYR A 265 14.02 4.29 15.76
N THR A 266 13.43 5.40 16.19
CA THR A 266 12.34 6.07 15.50
C THR A 266 12.49 7.58 15.57
N THR A 267 11.87 8.27 14.62
CA THR A 267 11.72 9.74 14.63
C THR A 267 10.23 10.07 14.63
N ALA A 268 9.78 10.98 15.48
CA ALA A 268 8.38 11.42 15.48
C ALA A 268 8.03 12.06 14.12
N VAL A 269 6.83 11.79 13.62
CA VAL A 269 6.31 12.39 12.38
C VAL A 269 4.91 12.93 12.60
N ARG A 270 4.55 13.99 11.87
CA ARG A 270 3.21 14.59 11.94
C ARG A 270 2.40 14.16 10.74
N ARG A 271 1.14 13.78 10.93
CA ARG A 271 0.24 13.50 9.81
C ARG A 271 -0.36 14.81 9.29
N ALA A 272 -0.41 14.96 7.98
CA ALA A 272 -1.02 16.10 7.32
C ALA A 272 -1.83 15.67 6.09
N THR A 273 -2.82 16.48 5.71
CA THR A 273 -3.63 16.31 4.51
C THR A 273 -3.33 17.46 3.54
N VAL A 274 -3.15 17.13 2.27
CA VAL A 274 -2.93 18.11 1.20
C VAL A 274 -4.21 18.90 0.94
N THR A 275 -4.12 20.23 0.95
CA THR A 275 -5.27 21.12 0.72
C THR A 275 -5.36 21.67 -0.70
N ALA A 276 -4.23 21.73 -1.41
CA ALA A 276 -4.16 22.19 -2.81
C ALA A 276 -4.54 21.09 -3.80
N ASP A 277 -5.20 21.46 -4.90
CA ASP A 277 -5.54 20.52 -5.99
C ASP A 277 -4.32 19.81 -6.56
N THR A 278 -3.19 20.52 -6.64
CA THR A 278 -1.88 19.94 -6.98
C THR A 278 -0.78 20.61 -6.15
N LEU A 279 -0.21 19.84 -5.22
CA LEU A 279 0.95 20.24 -4.43
C LEU A 279 2.22 19.68 -5.04
N ASN A 280 3.09 20.55 -5.56
CA ASN A 280 4.38 20.13 -6.12
C ASN A 280 5.32 19.61 -5.04
N VAL A 281 5.94 18.46 -5.31
CA VAL A 281 7.04 17.90 -4.53
C VAL A 281 8.36 18.33 -5.15
N ARG A 282 9.33 18.69 -4.32
CA ARG A 282 10.65 19.18 -4.74
C ARG A 282 11.77 18.38 -4.12
N THR A 283 12.96 18.46 -4.72
CA THR A 283 14.20 17.82 -4.24
C THR A 283 14.88 18.55 -3.08
N GLY A 284 14.30 19.64 -2.58
CA GLY A 284 14.82 20.41 -1.44
C GLY A 284 13.84 21.48 -0.94
N PRO A 285 14.13 22.12 0.21
CA PRO A 285 13.25 23.06 0.90
C PRO A 285 13.26 24.45 0.23
N GLY A 286 12.70 24.56 -0.97
CA GLY A 286 12.64 25.84 -1.70
C GLY A 286 11.99 25.75 -3.07
N ALA A 287 11.44 26.88 -3.55
CA ALA A 287 10.79 26.94 -4.85
C ALA A 287 11.76 26.82 -6.05
N SER A 288 13.05 27.02 -5.82
CA SER A 288 14.12 26.89 -6.81
C SER A 288 14.56 25.43 -7.04
N PHE A 289 14.24 24.51 -6.12
CA PHE A 289 14.61 23.09 -6.28
C PHE A 289 13.76 22.41 -7.35
N ALA A 290 14.36 21.44 -8.03
CA ALA A 290 13.72 20.67 -9.10
C ALA A 290 12.44 19.99 -8.60
N LYS A 291 11.42 19.95 -9.46
CA LYS A 291 10.20 19.21 -9.18
C LYS A 291 10.50 17.71 -9.26
N ALA A 292 10.13 16.98 -8.23
CA ALA A 292 10.31 15.53 -8.13
C ALA A 292 8.99 14.76 -8.20
N GLY A 293 7.84 15.44 -8.17
CA GLY A 293 6.52 14.83 -8.20
C GLY A 293 5.42 15.82 -7.80
N SER A 294 4.24 15.30 -7.49
CA SER A 294 3.16 16.06 -6.86
C SER A 294 2.22 15.16 -6.07
N TYR A 295 1.56 15.76 -5.09
CA TYR A 295 0.40 15.19 -4.40
C TYR A 295 -0.87 15.95 -4.80
N LEU A 296 -2.01 15.28 -4.74
CA LEU A 296 -3.33 15.86 -4.96
C LEU A 296 -4.03 16.16 -3.64
N LYS A 297 -5.04 17.03 -3.71
CA LYS A 297 -5.92 17.36 -2.58
C LYS A 297 -6.49 16.10 -1.93
N GLY A 298 -6.54 16.11 -0.61
CA GLY A 298 -7.06 14.99 0.19
C GLY A 298 -6.03 13.89 0.47
N GLN A 299 -4.90 13.84 -0.24
CA GLN A 299 -3.86 12.85 0.07
C GLN A 299 -3.27 13.11 1.47
N GLU A 300 -3.13 12.03 2.24
CA GLU A 300 -2.47 12.05 3.54
C GLU A 300 -0.96 11.85 3.38
N LEU A 301 -0.17 12.61 4.15
CA LEU A 301 1.29 12.60 4.18
C LEU A 301 1.80 12.50 5.62
N PHE A 302 3.03 12.01 5.79
CA PHE A 302 3.74 12.04 7.07
C PHE A 302 4.94 12.98 6.98
N ILE A 303 4.93 14.03 7.78
CA ILE A 303 5.95 15.07 7.81
C ILE A 303 7.04 14.69 8.81
N ILE A 304 8.26 14.50 8.30
CA ILE A 304 9.43 14.08 9.10
C ILE A 304 10.20 15.27 9.64
N LYS A 305 10.28 16.35 8.86
CA LYS A 305 11.03 17.56 9.21
C LYS A 305 10.37 18.77 8.58
N GLU A 306 10.43 19.90 9.27
CA GLU A 306 10.05 21.21 8.74
C GLU A 306 11.27 22.12 8.69
N GLU A 307 11.40 22.89 7.63
CA GLU A 307 12.51 23.81 7.39
C GLU A 307 12.06 24.94 6.46
N ASN A 308 12.20 26.20 6.89
CA ASN A 308 11.93 27.38 6.05
C ASN A 308 10.57 27.37 5.32
N LYS A 309 9.49 26.96 6.01
CA LYS A 309 8.12 26.76 5.46
C LYS A 309 7.97 25.57 4.48
N TRP A 310 8.96 24.69 4.41
CA TRP A 310 8.90 23.43 3.67
C TRP A 310 8.85 22.24 4.62
N ALA A 311 8.15 21.20 4.21
CA ALA A 311 7.98 19.96 4.94
C ALA A 311 8.57 18.80 4.15
N ARG A 312 9.47 18.03 4.77
CA ARG A 312 10.01 16.79 4.22
C ARG A 312 9.06 15.64 4.52
N VAL A 313 8.58 14.95 3.48
CA VAL A 313 7.46 13.98 3.57
C VAL A 313 7.88 12.51 3.57
N ASN A 314 9.15 12.23 3.28
CA ASN A 314 9.70 10.87 3.28
C ASN A 314 11.22 10.89 3.46
N MET A 315 11.84 9.70 3.48
CA MET A 315 13.29 9.55 3.62
C MET A 315 14.08 9.84 2.33
N ASP A 316 13.39 10.08 1.20
CA ASP A 316 14.00 10.32 -0.12
C ASP A 316 14.16 11.83 -0.42
N GLU A 317 14.28 12.66 0.61
CA GLU A 317 14.43 14.12 0.48
C GLU A 317 13.35 14.75 -0.42
N ARG A 318 12.09 14.36 -0.19
CA ARG A 318 10.93 14.95 -0.87
C ARG A 318 10.32 16.05 -0.02
N TRP A 319 10.23 17.25 -0.59
CA TRP A 319 9.82 18.47 0.10
C TRP A 319 8.57 19.08 -0.51
N VAL A 320 7.65 19.54 0.33
CA VAL A 320 6.42 20.25 -0.08
C VAL A 320 6.26 21.54 0.73
N SER A 321 5.52 22.51 0.20
CA SER A 321 5.23 23.75 0.92
C SER A 321 4.20 23.51 2.02
N ILE A 322 4.48 23.97 3.24
CA ILE A 322 3.62 23.80 4.43
C ILE A 322 2.28 24.52 4.27
N ASP A 323 2.26 25.64 3.53
CA ASP A 323 1.05 26.44 3.31
C ASP A 323 -0.10 25.63 2.66
N TYR A 324 0.18 24.47 2.08
CA TYR A 324 -0.80 23.59 1.44
C TYR A 324 -1.05 22.30 2.22
N LEU A 325 -0.74 22.30 3.52
CA LEU A 325 -0.94 21.19 4.43
C LEU A 325 -1.88 21.57 5.57
N SER A 326 -2.85 20.70 5.84
CA SER A 326 -3.67 20.73 7.05
C SER A 326 -3.17 19.63 7.99
N PHE A 327 -2.71 20.00 9.18
CA PHE A 327 -2.29 19.02 10.18
C PHE A 327 -3.49 18.51 10.98
N ALA A 328 -3.46 17.22 11.30
CA ALA A 328 -4.42 16.57 12.19
C ALA A 328 -4.02 16.69 13.66
#